data_AF-A0A485KK00-F1
#
_entry.id   AF-A0A485KK00-F1
#
_cell.length_a   1.000
_cell.length_b   1.000
_cell.length_c   1.000
_cell.angle_alpha   90.00
_cell.angle_beta   90.00
_cell.angle_gamma   90.00
#
_symmetry.space_group_name_H-M   'P 1'
#
loop_
_entity.id
_entity.type
_entity.pdbx_description
1 polymer ?
#
loop_
_entity_poly.entity_id
_entity_poly.type
_entity_poly.pdbx_seq_one_letter_code
_entity_poly.pdbx_strand_id
1 'polypeptide(L)'
;MANFWTHDPTASAARFPESLTAFRISYSDLAVIPAVLAPAPPNLVYLRIEGAEISAIPDEYFQAWASVTAIALNEIKLTEIPLALGANMAQLEWLELRGNNITTIPPQWLSQQKQLVVVDLSGNGLVDGPWYLANRGVALELSSNPITTLTSSIDPSLLQKRTIVLDESPFCTANPSSACQPKCAHMCETKMIGNGKCDWPCYSPKCQFDGGDCDSFGFDRRN
;
A
#
# COMPACT_ATOMS: atom_id res chain seq x y z
N MET A 1 -6.30 10.92 -41.92
CA MET A 1 -4.84 11.01 -41.76
C MET A 1 -4.55 10.76 -40.30
N ALA A 2 -4.03 9.58 -40.00
CA ALA A 2 -3.72 9.15 -38.65
C ALA A 2 -2.38 9.77 -38.25
N ASN A 3 -2.36 10.53 -37.15
CA ASN A 3 -1.12 11.01 -36.55
C ASN A 3 -0.49 9.86 -35.78
N PHE A 4 0.34 9.08 -36.47
CA PHE A 4 1.27 8.18 -35.83
C PHE A 4 2.36 9.01 -35.14
N TRP A 5 2.55 8.77 -33.83
CA TRP A 5 3.71 9.26 -33.09
C TRP A 5 4.93 8.44 -33.51
N THR A 6 5.62 8.86 -34.58
CA THR A 6 6.79 8.16 -35.12
C THR A 6 8.09 8.86 -34.71
N HIS A 7 8.41 8.89 -33.41
CA HIS A 7 9.60 9.46 -32.77
C HIS A 7 9.40 10.83 -32.08
N ASP A 8 9.62 10.85 -30.75
CA ASP A 8 9.81 12.05 -29.94
C ASP A 8 11.21 12.63 -30.24
N PRO A 9 11.34 13.88 -30.74
CA PRO A 9 12.62 14.48 -31.11
C PRO A 9 13.51 14.91 -29.92
N THR A 10 13.14 14.60 -28.68
CA THR A 10 13.89 15.04 -27.49
C THR A 10 14.24 13.89 -26.56
N ALA A 11 15.43 13.32 -26.74
CA ALA A 11 16.19 12.70 -25.66
C ALA A 11 16.71 13.74 -24.64
N SER A 12 15.89 14.75 -24.31
CA SER A 12 16.00 15.46 -23.03
C SER A 12 15.19 14.64 -22.06
N ALA A 13 15.80 14.16 -20.98
CA ALA A 13 15.13 13.41 -19.92
C ALA A 13 13.74 14.00 -19.65
N ALA A 14 12.68 13.31 -20.07
CA ALA A 14 11.33 13.73 -19.74
C ALA A 14 11.28 13.85 -18.22
N ARG A 15 10.86 15.02 -17.73
CA ARG A 15 10.72 15.31 -16.30
C ARG A 15 9.30 15.76 -16.06
N PHE A 16 8.73 15.32 -14.96
CA PHE A 16 7.49 15.90 -14.48
C PHE A 16 7.70 17.36 -14.05
N PRO A 17 6.65 18.21 -14.13
CA PRO A 17 6.75 19.57 -13.65
C PRO A 17 7.06 19.60 -12.15
N GLU A 18 7.84 20.58 -11.70
CA GLU A 18 8.17 20.75 -10.27
C GLU A 18 6.94 20.95 -9.39
N SER A 19 5.83 21.40 -9.96
CA SER A 19 4.54 21.57 -9.27
C SER A 19 3.79 20.26 -9.03
N LEU A 20 4.28 19.12 -9.52
CA LEU A 20 3.62 17.83 -9.32
C LEU A 20 3.71 17.41 -7.84
N THR A 21 2.57 17.28 -7.18
CA THR A 21 2.48 16.90 -5.76
C THR A 21 2.00 15.48 -5.53
N ALA A 22 1.26 14.92 -6.48
CA ALA A 22 0.71 13.58 -6.42
C ALA A 22 0.87 12.88 -7.77
N PHE A 23 1.45 11.68 -7.76
CA PHE A 23 1.56 10.81 -8.92
C PHE A 23 0.84 9.49 -8.64
N ARG A 24 -0.07 9.09 -9.54
CA ARG A 24 -0.77 7.80 -9.46
C ARG A 24 -0.75 7.10 -10.81
N ILE A 25 -0.37 5.83 -10.79
CA ILE A 25 -0.58 4.88 -11.89
C ILE A 25 -1.22 3.62 -11.30
N SER A 26 -2.27 3.13 -11.94
CA SER A 26 -3.04 1.97 -11.46
C SER A 26 -3.41 1.07 -12.63
N TYR A 27 -3.35 -0.25 -12.42
CA TYR A 27 -3.78 -1.29 -13.35
C TYR A 27 -3.22 -1.10 -14.77
N SER A 28 -1.89 -1.05 -14.83
CA SER A 28 -1.12 -0.88 -16.07
C SER A 28 -0.14 -2.04 -16.19
N ASP A 29 0.11 -2.51 -17.42
CA ASP A 29 1.05 -3.60 -17.73
C ASP A 29 2.53 -3.18 -17.56
N LEU A 30 2.86 -2.58 -16.41
CA LEU A 30 4.22 -2.21 -16.05
C LEU A 30 4.97 -3.43 -15.52
N ALA A 31 6.10 -3.76 -16.14
CA ALA A 31 7.05 -4.73 -15.62
C ALA A 31 8.17 -4.08 -14.79
N VAL A 32 8.35 -2.76 -14.91
CA VAL A 32 9.36 -1.97 -14.18
C VAL A 32 8.80 -0.59 -13.85
N ILE A 33 9.42 0.07 -12.85
CA ILE A 33 9.13 1.47 -12.54
C ILE A 33 9.56 2.35 -13.74
N PRO A 34 8.70 3.25 -14.24
CA PRO A 34 9.06 4.16 -15.32
C PRO A 34 10.27 5.03 -14.98
N ALA A 35 11.26 5.10 -15.87
CA ALA A 35 12.51 5.86 -15.66
C ALA A 35 12.30 7.36 -15.40
N VAL A 36 11.17 7.93 -15.83
CA VAL A 36 10.76 9.31 -15.54
C VAL A 36 10.56 9.58 -14.04
N LEU A 37 10.36 8.54 -13.22
CA LEU A 37 10.24 8.64 -11.75
C LEU A 37 11.59 8.55 -11.02
N ALA A 38 12.69 8.25 -11.72
CA ALA A 38 14.03 8.25 -11.12
C ALA A 38 14.50 9.66 -10.73
N PRO A 39 14.20 10.73 -11.49
CA PRO A 39 14.27 12.10 -10.99
C PRO A 39 12.90 12.58 -10.52
N ALA A 40 12.49 12.22 -9.30
CA ALA A 40 11.22 12.68 -8.77
C ALA A 40 11.20 14.20 -8.56
N PRO A 41 10.08 14.88 -8.82
CA PRO A 41 9.96 16.31 -8.61
C PRO A 41 10.04 16.64 -7.11
N PRO A 42 10.65 17.78 -6.73
CA PRO A 42 10.95 18.10 -5.33
C PRO A 42 9.71 18.27 -4.44
N ASN A 43 8.56 18.59 -5.05
CA ASN A 43 7.30 18.78 -4.34
C ASN A 43 6.41 17.52 -4.37
N LEU A 44 6.90 16.38 -4.83
CA LEU A 44 6.14 15.13 -4.80
C LEU A 44 5.96 14.68 -3.35
N VAL A 45 4.69 14.59 -2.92
CA VAL A 45 4.30 14.20 -1.57
C VAL A 45 3.64 12.82 -1.56
N TYR A 46 2.89 12.50 -2.63
CA TYR A 46 2.16 11.24 -2.77
C TYR A 46 2.57 10.49 -4.03
N LEU A 47 2.95 9.22 -3.87
CA LEU A 47 3.28 8.32 -4.97
C LEU A 47 2.48 7.02 -4.84
N ARG A 48 1.65 6.70 -5.84
CA ARG A 48 0.93 5.43 -5.93
C ARG A 48 1.23 4.70 -7.22
N ILE A 49 1.62 3.44 -7.09
CA ILE A 49 1.75 2.47 -8.17
C ILE A 49 0.94 1.25 -7.72
N GLU A 50 -0.03 0.84 -8.53
CA GLU A 50 -0.95 -0.22 -8.17
C GLU A 50 -1.26 -1.15 -9.33
N GLY A 51 -1.36 -2.45 -9.07
CA GLY A 51 -1.79 -3.44 -10.07
C GLY A 51 -0.83 -3.49 -11.24
N ALA A 52 0.39 -3.96 -10.99
CA ALA A 52 1.46 -4.07 -11.96
C ALA A 52 2.26 -5.36 -11.73
N GLU A 53 3.19 -5.69 -12.64
CA GLU A 53 4.02 -6.89 -12.58
C GLU A 53 5.48 -6.54 -12.20
N ILE A 54 5.66 -5.68 -11.19
CA ILE A 54 6.95 -5.11 -10.74
C ILE A 54 7.45 -5.83 -9.47
N SER A 55 8.26 -6.87 -9.65
CA SER A 55 8.79 -7.64 -8.51
C SER A 55 9.94 -6.97 -7.76
N ALA A 56 10.59 -5.96 -8.34
CA ALA A 56 11.73 -5.26 -7.72
C ALA A 56 11.80 -3.79 -8.14
N ILE A 57 12.28 -2.95 -7.23
CA ILE A 57 12.48 -1.51 -7.44
C ILE A 57 13.95 -1.19 -7.13
N PRO A 58 14.72 -0.63 -8.07
CA PRO A 58 16.11 -0.25 -7.82
C PRO A 58 16.26 0.79 -6.71
N ASP A 59 17.33 0.69 -5.93
CA ASP A 59 17.57 1.51 -4.73
C ASP A 59 17.59 3.02 -5.02
N GLU A 60 18.05 3.43 -6.20
CA GLU A 60 18.11 4.83 -6.63
C GLU A 60 16.74 5.51 -6.66
N TYR A 61 15.65 4.76 -6.87
CA TYR A 61 14.29 5.32 -6.83
C TYR A 61 13.92 5.74 -5.41
N PHE A 62 14.25 4.95 -4.40
CA PHE A 62 13.99 5.31 -3.00
C PHE A 62 14.83 6.50 -2.54
N GLN A 63 16.01 6.71 -3.12
CA GLN A 63 16.79 7.93 -2.92
C GLN A 63 16.10 9.15 -3.55
N ALA A 64 15.59 8.99 -4.77
CA ALA A 64 14.86 10.05 -5.45
C ALA A 64 13.55 10.42 -4.74
N TRP A 65 12.89 9.45 -4.12
CA TRP A 65 11.61 9.62 -3.41
C TRP A 65 11.78 10.04 -1.94
N ALA A 66 12.96 10.50 -1.53
CA ALA A 66 13.26 10.83 -0.14
C ALA A 66 12.33 11.89 0.50
N SER A 67 11.70 12.76 -0.31
CA SER A 67 10.75 13.78 0.15
C SER A 67 9.29 13.31 0.22
N VAL A 68 8.98 12.14 -0.35
CA VAL A 68 7.62 11.59 -0.40
C VAL A 68 7.21 11.16 1.02
N THR A 69 6.06 11.66 1.49
CA THR A 69 5.53 11.33 2.82
C THR A 69 4.52 10.19 2.78
N ALA A 70 3.97 9.88 1.61
CA ALA A 70 2.99 8.83 1.43
C ALA A 70 3.26 8.02 0.16
N ILE A 71 3.56 6.73 0.33
CA ILE A 71 3.83 5.81 -0.79
C ILE A 71 2.90 4.59 -0.73
N ALA A 72 2.30 4.27 -1.87
CA ALA A 72 1.49 3.08 -2.08
C ALA A 72 2.07 2.27 -3.24
N LEU A 73 2.57 1.07 -2.96
CA LEU A 73 3.10 0.11 -3.93
C LEU A 73 2.28 -1.17 -3.84
N ASN A 74 1.00 -1.07 -4.20
CA ASN A 74 0.00 -2.10 -3.96
C ASN A 74 -0.07 -3.06 -5.14
N GLU A 75 -0.22 -4.36 -4.90
CA GLU A 75 -0.44 -5.36 -5.96
C GLU A 75 0.62 -5.30 -7.07
N ILE A 76 1.89 -5.08 -6.71
CA ILE A 76 2.99 -5.01 -7.68
C ILE A 76 3.87 -6.25 -7.71
N LYS A 77 3.64 -7.25 -6.85
CA LYS A 77 4.42 -8.51 -6.72
C LYS A 77 5.74 -8.42 -5.95
N LEU A 78 5.90 -7.46 -5.04
CA LEU A 78 7.08 -7.43 -4.16
C LEU A 78 7.14 -8.69 -3.29
N THR A 79 8.31 -9.32 -3.18
CA THR A 79 8.52 -10.46 -2.28
C THR A 79 9.14 -10.06 -0.94
N GLU A 80 9.70 -8.85 -0.87
CA GLU A 80 10.34 -8.28 0.31
C GLU A 80 10.15 -6.76 0.35
N ILE A 81 10.31 -6.18 1.55
CA ILE A 81 10.36 -4.72 1.71
C ILE A 81 11.80 -4.27 1.41
N PRO A 82 12.04 -3.42 0.39
CA PRO A 82 13.39 -2.98 0.06
C PRO A 82 14.05 -2.23 1.23
N LEU A 83 15.28 -2.60 1.59
CA LEU A 83 16.01 -1.92 2.67
C LEU A 83 16.22 -0.43 2.37
N ALA A 84 16.41 -0.08 1.09
CA ALA A 84 16.54 1.30 0.63
C ALA A 84 15.30 2.15 0.92
N LEU A 85 14.10 1.57 0.98
CA LEU A 85 12.89 2.29 1.40
C LEU A 85 13.05 2.79 2.84
N GLY A 86 13.55 1.93 3.73
CA GLY A 86 13.83 2.30 5.13
C GLY A 86 14.96 3.29 5.28
N ALA A 87 16.02 3.13 4.49
CA ALA A 87 17.24 3.94 4.60
C ALA A 87 17.09 5.36 4.02
N ASN A 88 16.32 5.53 2.96
CA ASN A 88 16.29 6.78 2.19
C ASN A 88 15.03 7.61 2.39
N MET A 89 13.88 7.00 2.72
CA MET A 89 12.60 7.70 2.84
C MET A 89 12.30 8.08 4.30
N ALA A 90 13.13 8.93 4.91
CA ALA A 90 13.04 9.27 6.33
C ALA A 90 11.80 10.10 6.73
N GLN A 91 11.13 10.72 5.74
CA GLN A 91 9.92 11.54 5.94
C GLN A 91 8.63 10.74 5.75
N LEU A 92 8.72 9.42 5.56
CA LEU A 92 7.55 8.60 5.25
C LEU A 92 6.62 8.48 6.47
N GLU A 93 5.37 8.87 6.30
CA GLU A 93 4.30 8.82 7.29
C GLU A 93 3.28 7.71 6.97
N TRP A 94 3.02 7.48 5.69
CA TRP A 94 2.08 6.47 5.21
C TRP A 94 2.73 5.52 4.20
N LEU A 95 2.70 4.23 4.52
CA LEU A 95 3.14 3.16 3.62
C LEU A 95 2.01 2.18 3.36
N GLU A 96 1.72 1.93 2.09
CA GLU A 96 0.88 0.82 1.66
C GLU A 96 1.67 -0.14 0.77
N LEU A 97 1.73 -1.40 1.15
CA LEU A 97 2.30 -2.52 0.40
C LEU A 97 1.27 -3.65 0.28
N ARG A 98 -0.02 -3.30 0.19
CA ARG A 98 -1.14 -4.24 0.13
C ARG A 98 -1.02 -5.17 -1.07
N GLY A 99 -1.41 -6.43 -0.92
CA GLY A 99 -1.55 -7.37 -2.05
C GLY A 99 -0.23 -7.77 -2.72
N ASN A 100 0.89 -7.73 -1.98
CA ASN A 100 2.18 -8.21 -2.45
C ASN A 100 2.45 -9.65 -1.97
N ASN A 101 3.67 -10.14 -2.16
CA ASN A 101 4.13 -11.48 -1.78
C ASN A 101 5.12 -11.43 -0.61
N ILE A 102 5.02 -10.42 0.25
CA ILE A 102 5.95 -10.17 1.35
C ILE A 102 5.71 -11.19 2.46
N THR A 103 6.76 -11.88 2.89
CA THR A 103 6.66 -12.92 3.93
C THR A 103 7.34 -12.54 5.25
N THR A 104 8.22 -11.55 5.21
CA THR A 104 8.97 -11.07 6.37
C THR A 104 9.21 -9.57 6.32
N ILE A 105 9.46 -8.97 7.47
CA ILE A 105 9.76 -7.54 7.60
C ILE A 105 11.20 -7.41 8.10
N PRO A 106 12.08 -6.71 7.37
CA PRO A 106 13.48 -6.60 7.76
C PRO A 106 13.62 -5.81 9.08
N PRO A 107 14.35 -6.32 10.09
CA PRO A 107 14.52 -5.64 11.38
C PRO A 107 15.11 -4.23 11.27
N GLN A 108 15.98 -3.99 10.28
CA GLN A 108 16.62 -2.71 10.03
C GLN A 108 15.57 -1.62 9.74
N TRP A 109 14.50 -1.98 9.04
CA TRP A 109 13.43 -1.07 8.64
C TRP A 109 12.69 -0.50 9.86
N LEU A 110 12.55 -1.29 10.91
CA LEU A 110 11.84 -0.94 12.15
C LEU A 110 12.50 0.25 12.89
N SER A 111 13.81 0.45 12.73
CA SER A 111 14.58 1.47 13.45
C SER A 111 14.72 2.80 12.71
N GLN A 112 14.62 2.79 11.38
CA GLN A 112 14.88 3.97 10.54
C GLN A 112 13.62 4.83 10.34
N GLN A 113 12.45 4.20 10.31
CA GLN A 113 11.20 4.86 9.97
C GLN A 113 10.52 5.49 11.19
N LYS A 114 11.01 6.66 11.60
CA LYS A 114 10.55 7.37 12.81
C LYS A 114 9.24 8.13 12.64
N GLN A 115 8.88 8.50 11.42
CA GLN A 115 7.71 9.32 11.11
C GLN A 115 6.47 8.51 10.74
N LEU A 116 6.59 7.19 10.53
CA LEU A 116 5.46 6.36 10.16
C LEU A 116 4.32 6.45 11.18
N VAL A 117 3.11 6.62 10.64
CA VAL A 117 1.84 6.69 11.38
C VAL A 117 0.93 5.54 10.96
N VAL A 118 0.93 5.17 9.67
CA VAL A 118 0.11 4.08 9.15
C VAL A 118 0.95 3.19 8.24
N VAL A 119 0.83 1.88 8.44
CA VAL A 119 1.40 0.86 7.57
C VAL A 119 0.31 -0.14 7.20
N ASP A 120 0.10 -0.29 5.90
CA ASP A 120 -0.77 -1.30 5.32
C ASP A 120 0.06 -2.40 4.66
N LEU A 121 -0.08 -3.62 5.19
CA LEU A 121 0.56 -4.84 4.70
C LEU A 121 -0.50 -5.92 4.45
N SER A 122 -1.78 -5.56 4.27
CA SER A 122 -2.82 -6.57 4.06
C SER A 122 -2.60 -7.37 2.79
N GLY A 123 -3.11 -8.60 2.76
CA GLY A 123 -3.01 -9.46 1.58
C GLY A 123 -1.57 -9.83 1.21
N ASN A 124 -0.72 -10.08 2.21
CA ASN A 124 0.65 -10.56 2.05
C ASN A 124 0.79 -11.99 2.63
N GLY A 125 2.03 -12.49 2.69
CA GLY A 125 2.37 -13.80 3.24
C GLY A 125 2.99 -13.75 4.65
N LEU A 126 2.70 -12.70 5.43
CA LEU A 126 3.30 -12.50 6.76
C LEU A 126 2.79 -13.53 7.78
N VAL A 127 3.70 -14.29 8.38
CA VAL A 127 3.38 -15.22 9.47
C VAL A 127 3.46 -14.57 10.86
N ASP A 128 4.11 -13.40 10.94
CA ASP A 128 4.25 -12.58 12.14
C ASP A 128 4.16 -11.09 11.77
N GLY A 129 3.71 -10.25 12.71
CA GLY A 129 3.49 -8.82 12.48
C GLY A 129 4.66 -7.93 12.93
N PRO A 130 4.75 -6.68 12.43
CA PRO A 130 5.76 -5.71 12.88
C PRO A 130 5.37 -5.08 14.23
N TRP A 131 5.28 -5.90 15.28
CA TRP A 131 4.76 -5.50 16.60
C TRP A 131 5.48 -4.32 17.25
N TYR A 132 6.76 -4.13 16.92
CA TYR A 132 7.49 -2.94 17.35
C TYR A 132 6.84 -1.63 16.88
N LEU A 133 6.30 -1.59 15.65
CA LEU A 133 5.61 -0.41 15.12
C LEU A 133 4.31 -0.16 15.87
N ALA A 134 3.55 -1.21 16.17
CA ALA A 134 2.33 -1.08 16.98
C ALA A 134 2.62 -0.47 18.36
N ASN A 135 3.71 -0.91 19.03
CA ASN A 135 4.13 -0.35 20.32
C ASN A 135 4.56 1.13 20.25
N ARG A 136 4.93 1.61 19.05
CA ARG A 136 5.20 3.04 18.79
C ARG A 136 3.93 3.83 18.47
N GLY A 137 2.76 3.18 18.42
CA GLY A 137 1.50 3.81 18.07
C GLY A 137 1.22 3.90 16.57
N VAL A 138 1.96 3.16 15.74
CA VAL A 138 1.68 3.05 14.30
C VAL A 138 0.44 2.19 14.11
N ALA A 139 -0.51 2.68 13.31
CA ALA A 139 -1.67 1.89 12.90
C ALA A 139 -1.23 0.85 11.86
N LEU A 140 -1.54 -0.42 12.13
CA LEU A 140 -1.17 -1.56 11.31
C LEU A 140 -2.42 -2.23 10.74
N GLU A 141 -2.49 -2.27 9.42
CA GLU A 141 -3.45 -3.08 8.69
C GLU A 141 -2.74 -4.35 8.20
N LEU A 142 -3.05 -5.49 8.81
CA LEU A 142 -2.39 -6.78 8.58
C LEU A 142 -3.41 -7.85 8.15
N SER A 143 -4.62 -7.46 7.73
CA SER A 143 -5.64 -8.41 7.32
C SER A 143 -5.19 -9.29 6.17
N SER A 144 -5.83 -10.46 6.04
CA SER A 144 -5.56 -11.40 4.94
C SER A 144 -4.09 -11.87 4.90
N ASN A 145 -3.45 -12.00 6.07
CA ASN A 145 -2.12 -12.59 6.23
C ASN A 145 -2.19 -13.90 7.06
N PRO A 146 -1.25 -14.85 6.89
CA PRO A 146 -1.19 -16.10 7.65
C PRO A 146 -0.71 -15.95 9.11
N ILE A 147 -1.01 -14.83 9.78
CA ILE A 147 -0.66 -14.57 11.18
C ILE A 147 -1.55 -15.43 12.09
N THR A 148 -0.93 -16.22 12.97
CA THR A 148 -1.64 -17.16 13.86
C THR A 148 -1.71 -16.69 15.30
N THR A 149 -0.74 -15.90 15.74
CA THR A 149 -0.61 -15.47 17.14
C THR A 149 -0.31 -13.98 17.22
N LEU A 150 -0.74 -13.39 18.32
CA LEU A 150 -0.30 -12.08 18.75
C LEU A 150 0.79 -12.26 19.81
N THR A 151 1.90 -11.54 19.70
CA THR A 151 2.94 -11.58 20.74
C THR A 151 2.40 -11.06 22.08
N SER A 152 2.90 -11.60 23.19
CA SER A 152 2.52 -11.18 24.55
C SER A 152 2.91 -9.74 24.88
N SER A 153 3.77 -9.11 24.08
CA SER A 153 4.19 -7.73 24.25
C SER A 153 3.18 -6.69 23.74
N ILE A 154 2.16 -7.11 22.98
CA ILE A 154 1.13 -6.20 22.46
C ILE A 154 -0.08 -6.16 23.41
N ASP A 155 -0.54 -4.94 23.71
CA ASP A 155 -1.82 -4.72 24.39
C ASP A 155 -3.00 -5.17 23.50
N PRO A 156 -3.80 -6.17 23.90
CA PRO A 156 -4.96 -6.62 23.14
C PRO A 156 -6.01 -5.52 22.88
N SER A 157 -6.02 -4.44 23.68
CA SER A 157 -6.91 -3.29 23.46
C SER A 157 -6.68 -2.61 22.09
N LEU A 158 -5.49 -2.76 21.51
CA LEU A 158 -5.17 -2.22 20.18
C LEU A 158 -5.96 -2.90 19.05
N LEU A 159 -6.36 -4.15 19.24
CA LEU A 159 -7.26 -4.86 18.32
C LEU A 159 -8.68 -4.29 18.39
N GLN A 160 -9.18 -4.03 19.61
CA GLN A 160 -10.52 -3.46 19.83
C GLN A 160 -10.63 -2.03 19.28
N LYS A 161 -9.55 -1.24 19.42
CA LYS A 161 -9.45 0.10 18.83
C LYS A 161 -9.23 0.09 17.31
N ARG A 162 -9.02 -1.09 16.72
CA ARG A 162 -8.62 -1.28 15.31
C ARG A 162 -7.38 -0.48 14.92
N THR A 163 -6.48 -0.25 15.87
CA THR A 163 -5.12 0.24 15.58
C THR A 163 -4.27 -0.88 14.99
N ILE A 164 -4.53 -2.12 15.39
CA ILE A 164 -4.03 -3.32 14.71
C ILE A 164 -5.25 -4.04 14.15
N VAL A 165 -5.24 -4.33 12.85
CA VAL A 165 -6.30 -5.08 12.17
C VAL A 165 -5.74 -6.41 11.69
N LEU A 166 -6.38 -7.51 12.08
CA LEU A 166 -5.99 -8.88 11.73
C LEU A 166 -7.14 -9.65 11.06
N ASP A 167 -8.09 -8.94 10.47
CA ASP A 167 -9.26 -9.54 9.81
C ASP A 167 -8.82 -10.57 8.75
N GLU A 168 -9.60 -11.64 8.55
CA GLU A 168 -9.24 -12.72 7.62
C GLU A 168 -7.86 -13.38 7.88
N SER A 169 -7.40 -13.40 9.13
CA SER A 169 -6.21 -14.17 9.54
C SER A 169 -6.58 -15.46 10.29
N PRO A 170 -5.67 -16.46 10.33
CA PRO A 170 -5.79 -17.61 11.22
C PRO A 170 -5.96 -17.22 12.69
N PHE A 171 -5.32 -16.13 13.15
CA PHE A 171 -5.49 -15.59 14.50
C PHE A 171 -6.95 -15.26 14.79
N CYS A 172 -7.62 -14.52 13.90
CA CYS A 172 -9.02 -14.14 14.06
C CYS A 172 -9.98 -15.33 13.91
N THR A 173 -9.60 -16.34 13.14
CA THR A 173 -10.36 -17.59 13.03
C THR A 173 -10.31 -18.39 14.34
N ALA A 174 -9.13 -18.44 14.99
CA ALA A 174 -8.95 -19.12 16.27
C ALA A 174 -9.49 -18.33 17.47
N ASN A 175 -9.53 -16.99 17.37
CA ASN A 175 -9.96 -16.08 18.44
C ASN A 175 -11.10 -15.16 17.97
N PRO A 176 -12.29 -15.72 17.67
CA PRO A 176 -13.42 -14.92 17.23
C PRO A 176 -13.81 -13.92 18.33
N SER A 177 -13.68 -12.63 18.03
CA SER A 177 -13.98 -11.54 18.95
C SER A 177 -14.55 -10.34 18.18
N SER A 178 -15.13 -9.38 18.88
CA SER A 178 -15.60 -8.12 18.27
C SER A 178 -14.51 -7.32 17.56
N ALA A 179 -13.23 -7.57 17.84
CA ALA A 179 -12.14 -6.93 17.12
C ALA A 179 -11.93 -7.52 15.71
N CYS A 180 -12.23 -8.80 15.54
CA CYS A 180 -12.08 -9.53 14.29
C CYS A 180 -13.36 -9.43 13.47
N GLN A 181 -13.31 -8.68 12.38
CA GLN A 181 -14.47 -8.42 11.53
C GLN A 181 -14.40 -9.28 10.25
N PRO A 182 -15.54 -9.79 9.76
CA PRO A 182 -15.58 -10.49 8.48
C PRO A 182 -15.33 -9.50 7.33
N LYS A 183 -14.55 -9.91 6.32
CA LYS A 183 -14.40 -9.18 5.06
C LYS A 183 -15.43 -9.66 4.05
N CYS A 184 -15.98 -8.74 3.25
CA CYS A 184 -16.95 -9.09 2.20
C CYS A 184 -16.28 -9.62 0.93
N ALA A 185 -15.02 -9.26 0.70
CA ALA A 185 -14.16 -9.74 -0.38
C ALA A 185 -12.68 -9.75 0.06
N HIS A 186 -11.87 -10.55 -0.62
CA HIS A 186 -10.42 -10.59 -0.42
C HIS A 186 -9.80 -9.23 -0.75
N MET A 187 -8.86 -8.74 0.07
CA MET A 187 -8.24 -7.40 -0.05
C MET A 187 -9.22 -6.21 -0.06
N CYS A 188 -10.48 -6.42 0.33
CA CYS A 188 -11.42 -5.34 0.58
C CYS A 188 -11.40 -5.01 2.07
N GLU A 189 -10.54 -4.08 2.49
CA GLU A 189 -10.49 -3.62 3.87
C GLU A 189 -11.76 -2.86 4.26
N THR A 190 -12.16 -2.97 5.53
CA THR A 190 -13.36 -2.28 6.05
C THR A 190 -13.28 -0.76 5.93
N LYS A 191 -12.06 -0.18 5.87
CA LYS A 191 -11.83 1.25 5.65
C LYS A 191 -12.08 1.70 4.20
N MET A 192 -12.14 0.76 3.25
CA MET A 192 -12.40 1.05 1.83
C MET A 192 -13.90 1.18 1.57
N ILE A 193 -14.69 0.31 2.18
CA ILE A 193 -16.15 0.23 2.01
C ILE A 193 -16.83 1.54 2.43
N GLY A 194 -17.51 2.20 1.48
CA GLY A 194 -18.30 3.41 1.78
C GLY A 194 -17.43 4.64 2.07
N ASN A 195 -16.16 4.65 1.67
CA ASN A 195 -15.26 5.77 1.86
C ASN A 195 -15.46 6.90 0.84
N GLY A 196 -16.33 6.66 -0.14
CA GLY A 196 -16.71 7.60 -1.18
C GLY A 196 -15.84 7.58 -2.43
N LYS A 197 -14.94 6.61 -2.56
CA LYS A 197 -14.17 6.27 -3.77
C LYS A 197 -14.55 4.85 -4.15
N CYS A 198 -14.57 4.53 -5.42
CA CYS A 198 -14.75 3.19 -5.90
C CYS A 198 -13.42 2.44 -5.84
N ASP A 199 -13.28 1.61 -4.81
CA ASP A 199 -12.18 0.72 -4.58
C ASP A 199 -12.44 -0.63 -5.27
N TRP A 200 -11.66 -0.91 -6.31
CA TRP A 200 -11.83 -2.10 -7.14
C TRP A 200 -11.85 -3.44 -6.37
N PRO A 201 -11.01 -3.67 -5.34
CA PRO A 201 -11.11 -4.87 -4.49
C PRO A 201 -12.46 -5.04 -3.78
N CYS A 202 -13.15 -3.93 -3.51
CA CYS A 202 -14.46 -3.89 -2.86
C CYS A 202 -15.63 -3.85 -3.86
N TYR A 203 -15.36 -3.82 -5.17
CA TYR A 203 -16.39 -3.83 -6.21
C TYR A 203 -17.00 -5.23 -6.39
N SER A 204 -17.90 -5.61 -5.48
CA SER A 204 -18.68 -6.85 -5.59
C SER A 204 -20.07 -6.71 -4.98
N PRO A 205 -21.06 -7.54 -5.40
CA PRO A 205 -22.38 -7.55 -4.78
C PRO A 205 -22.34 -7.85 -3.26
N LYS A 206 -21.38 -8.67 -2.81
CA LYS A 206 -21.20 -9.00 -1.37
C LYS A 206 -20.77 -7.78 -0.55
N CYS A 207 -19.97 -6.91 -1.15
CA CYS A 207 -19.53 -5.65 -0.56
C CYS A 207 -20.49 -4.49 -0.85
N GLN A 208 -21.67 -4.78 -1.41
CA GLN A 208 -22.63 -3.76 -1.86
C GLN A 208 -22.05 -2.77 -2.86
N PHE A 209 -21.15 -3.23 -3.74
CA PHE A 209 -20.40 -2.41 -4.69
C PHE A 209 -19.66 -1.28 -3.98
N ASP A 210 -18.78 -1.69 -3.07
CA ASP A 210 -17.99 -0.81 -2.22
C ASP A 210 -18.82 0.13 -1.34
N GLY A 211 -19.79 -0.43 -0.61
CA GLY A 211 -20.71 0.35 0.21
C GLY A 211 -21.62 1.29 -0.60
N GLY A 212 -21.69 1.09 -1.93
CA GLY A 212 -22.44 1.90 -2.86
C GLY A 212 -21.63 2.98 -3.56
N ASP A 213 -20.31 3.06 -3.35
CA ASP A 213 -19.44 4.07 -3.96
C ASP A 213 -19.20 3.82 -5.45
N CYS A 214 -19.24 2.56 -5.87
CA CYS A 214 -19.08 2.16 -7.27
C CYS A 214 -20.41 2.14 -8.04
N ASP A 215 -20.40 2.67 -9.26
CA ASP A 215 -21.48 2.51 -10.23
C ASP A 215 -21.51 1.10 -10.85
N SER A 216 -22.40 0.85 -11.82
CA SER A 216 -22.54 -0.45 -12.48
C SER A 216 -21.34 -0.86 -13.34
N PHE A 217 -20.39 0.04 -13.57
CA PHE A 217 -19.19 -0.16 -14.37
C PHE A 217 -17.92 -0.15 -13.50
N GLY A 218 -18.04 0.04 -12.18
CA GLY A 218 -16.90 0.15 -11.27
C GLY A 218 -16.21 1.51 -11.32
N PHE A 219 -16.94 2.58 -11.65
CA PHE A 219 -16.48 3.96 -11.51
C PHE A 219 -17.11 4.63 -10.29
N ASP A 220 -16.48 5.70 -9.80
CA ASP A 220 -17.04 6.54 -8.73
C ASP A 220 -18.41 7.07 -9.13
N ARG A 221 -19.44 6.86 -8.29
CA ARG A 221 -20.77 7.46 -8.52
C ARG A 221 -20.79 8.98 -8.39
N ARG A 222 -19.76 9.57 -7.80
CA ARG A 222 -19.63 11.00 -7.53
C ARG A 222 -18.69 11.63 -8.57
N ASN A 223 -19.14 11.69 -9.83
CA ASN A 223 -18.61 12.64 -10.82
C ASN A 223 -19.47 13.90 -10.84
#